data_AF-Q2UAE2-F1
#
_entry.id   AF-Q2UAE2-F1
#
_cell.length_a   1.000
_cell.length_b   1.000
_cell.length_c   1.000
_cell.angle_alpha   90.00
_cell.angle_beta   90.00
_cell.angle_gamma   90.00
#
_symmetry.space_group_name_H-M   'P 1'
#
loop_
_entity.id
_entity.type
_entity.pdbx_description
1 polymer ?
#
loop_
_entity_poly.entity_id
_entity_poly.type
_entity_poly.pdbx_seq_one_letter_code
_entity_poly.pdbx_strand_id
1 'polypeptide(L)'
;MESSSKDRTSLHCLPVELLEMIIRLLSSTTSLKPLSTVNRVFRQLCVPFIFRTLRISCSTSGLNCLVEASHCSIAPYVKAIRYEISERIDPHQQEIIQSNRDLTSLCTSLPLFTGLDTIQLCFSSYFKPPFDWCAERMLLDGQLSFPRHVEVMATAIAAAKKYRVAIRTLIISGFYPRVLCHSRLVTDIINEAFSDVKELQLHDSPAILNFFEQCPLPQLERFEIGCYWMSVSHLERFIYAHARTIKFLHLEDIWLFRENREGNILNLTLADTKMILDSLTNIRYSGILSELTINRKIDGCYEMKESFA
;
A
#
# COMPACT_ATOMS: atom_id res chain seq x y z
N MET A 1 29.29 54.77 -6.92
CA MET A 1 28.20 53.88 -6.48
C MET A 1 28.03 52.80 -7.52
N GLU A 2 28.83 51.75 -7.41
CA GLU A 2 28.74 50.57 -8.28
C GLU A 2 27.59 49.69 -7.78
N SER A 3 26.54 49.55 -8.57
CA SER A 3 25.48 48.59 -8.31
C SER A 3 25.84 47.26 -8.97
N SER A 4 26.43 46.34 -8.19
CA SER A 4 26.52 44.94 -8.60
C SER A 4 25.10 44.33 -8.60
N SER A 5 24.40 44.39 -9.73
CA SER A 5 23.14 43.67 -9.91
C SER A 5 23.45 42.20 -10.14
N LYS A 6 23.54 41.48 -9.02
CA LYS A 6 23.40 40.03 -8.81
C LYS A 6 23.08 39.22 -10.07
N ASP A 7 24.07 38.45 -10.52
CA ASP A 7 23.85 37.24 -11.33
C ASP A 7 22.86 36.33 -10.60
N ARG A 8 21.57 36.47 -10.91
CA ARG A 8 20.60 35.42 -10.62
C ARG A 8 20.80 34.37 -11.69
N THR A 9 21.65 33.40 -11.42
CA THR A 9 21.69 32.15 -12.19
C THR A 9 20.27 31.60 -12.24
N SER A 10 19.61 31.76 -13.38
CA SER A 10 18.28 31.23 -13.62
C SER A 10 18.33 29.71 -13.48
N LEU A 11 17.32 29.10 -12.86
CA LEU A 11 17.24 27.64 -12.74
C LEU A 11 17.37 26.96 -14.12
N HIS A 12 16.97 27.66 -15.19
CA HIS A 12 17.08 27.19 -16.57
C HIS A 12 18.52 27.05 -17.09
N CYS A 13 19.50 27.66 -16.43
CA CYS A 13 20.91 27.57 -16.78
C CYS A 13 21.61 26.37 -16.11
N LEU A 14 20.93 25.65 -15.22
CA LEU A 14 21.49 24.45 -14.60
C LEU A 14 21.53 23.30 -15.61
N PRO A 15 22.59 22.46 -15.56
CA PRO A 15 22.62 21.17 -16.24
C PRO A 15 21.39 20.32 -15.89
N VAL A 16 20.93 19.52 -16.86
CA VAL A 16 19.73 18.68 -16.73
C VAL A 16 19.83 17.74 -15.53
N GLU A 17 21.04 17.22 -15.26
CA GLU A 17 21.33 16.31 -14.15
C GLU A 17 21.05 16.96 -12.79
N LEU A 18 21.40 18.25 -12.63
CA LEU A 18 21.12 18.98 -11.39
C LEU A 18 19.62 19.27 -11.26
N LEU A 19 18.94 19.56 -12.37
CA LEU A 19 17.48 19.74 -12.37
C LEU A 19 16.76 18.46 -12.00
N GLU A 20 17.19 17.30 -12.51
CA GLU A 20 16.66 15.99 -12.12
C GLU A 20 16.86 15.70 -10.63
N MET A 21 18.03 16.00 -10.08
CA MET A 21 18.28 15.84 -8.64
C MET A 21 17.35 16.71 -7.79
N ILE A 22 17.14 17.97 -8.19
CA ILE A 22 16.21 18.89 -7.51
C ILE A 22 14.77 18.36 -7.60
N ILE A 23 14.33 17.96 -8.79
CA ILE A 23 12.97 17.42 -9.01
C ILE A 23 12.75 16.16 -8.17
N ARG A 24 13.75 15.27 -8.09
CA ARG A 24 13.69 14.06 -7.26
C ARG A 24 13.50 14.40 -5.78
N LEU A 25 14.24 15.38 -5.26
CA LEU A 25 14.11 15.84 -3.87
C LEU A 25 12.77 16.56 -3.61
N LEU A 26 12.26 17.29 -4.59
CA LEU A 26 10.94 17.94 -4.49
C LEU A 26 9.81 16.91 -4.56
N SER A 27 9.96 15.85 -5.35
CA SER A 27 8.95 14.80 -5.52
C SER A 27 8.61 14.08 -4.21
N SER A 28 9.55 14.02 -3.26
CA SER A 28 9.34 13.42 -1.94
C SER A 28 8.67 14.35 -0.94
N THR A 29 8.57 15.65 -1.22
CA THR A 29 8.10 16.66 -0.25
C THR A 29 6.89 17.46 -0.72
N THR A 30 6.72 17.66 -2.03
CA THR A 30 5.71 18.57 -2.59
C THR A 30 5.20 18.10 -3.96
N SER A 31 4.06 18.68 -4.39
CA SER A 31 3.50 18.42 -5.71
C SER A 31 4.36 19.05 -6.81
N LEU A 32 4.75 18.25 -7.81
CA LEU A 32 5.49 18.72 -8.99
C LEU A 32 4.61 19.35 -10.07
N LYS A 33 3.28 19.35 -9.91
CA LYS A 33 2.35 19.90 -10.92
C LYS A 33 2.61 21.39 -11.21
N PRO A 34 2.85 22.27 -10.23
CA PRO A 34 3.16 23.67 -10.52
C PRO A 34 4.49 23.83 -11.26
N LEU A 35 5.47 22.96 -11.00
CA LEU A 35 6.78 23.02 -11.66
C LEU A 35 6.68 22.57 -13.13
N SER A 36 5.88 21.56 -13.42
CA SER A 36 5.72 21.02 -14.79
C SER A 36 5.01 21.98 -15.76
N THR A 37 4.35 23.03 -15.26
CA THR A 37 3.70 24.05 -16.08
C THR A 37 4.63 25.22 -16.44
N VAL A 38 5.79 25.35 -15.78
CA VAL A 38 6.72 26.48 -15.97
C VAL A 38 7.27 26.54 -17.40
N ASN A 39 7.79 25.42 -17.93
CA ASN A 39 8.27 25.33 -19.31
C ASN A 39 8.33 23.88 -19.81
N ARG A 40 8.72 23.69 -21.07
CA ARG A 40 8.82 22.37 -21.72
C ARG A 40 9.84 21.45 -21.06
N VAL A 41 10.97 21.96 -20.61
CA VAL A 41 12.04 21.17 -19.97
C VAL A 41 11.55 20.60 -18.65
N PHE A 42 11.02 21.43 -17.75
CA PHE A 42 10.44 20.97 -16.49
C PHE A 42 9.26 20.04 -16.70
N ARG A 43 8.43 20.26 -17.73
CA ARG A 43 7.37 19.31 -18.07
C ARG A 43 7.93 17.92 -18.36
N GLN A 44 8.95 17.82 -19.22
CA GLN A 44 9.57 16.56 -19.59
C GLN A 44 10.24 15.87 -18.39
N LEU A 45 10.96 16.64 -17.56
CA LEU A 45 11.65 16.10 -16.40
C LEU A 45 10.70 15.70 -15.26
N CYS A 46 9.56 16.38 -15.10
CA CYS A 46 8.58 16.06 -14.05
C CYS A 46 7.63 14.91 -14.43
N VAL A 47 7.40 14.65 -15.73
CA VAL A 47 6.46 13.61 -16.20
C VAL A 47 6.70 12.24 -15.53
N PRO A 48 7.94 11.71 -15.48
CA PRO A 48 8.22 10.42 -14.84
C PRO A 48 7.80 10.35 -13.36
N PHE A 49 7.88 11.47 -12.65
CA PHE A 49 7.54 11.55 -11.23
C PHE A 49 6.05 11.80 -10.99
N ILE A 50 5.42 12.64 -11.82
CA ILE A 50 3.98 12.96 -11.72
C ILE A 50 3.13 11.72 -12.02
N PHE A 51 3.52 10.95 -13.04
CA PHE A 51 2.79 9.75 -13.47
C PHE A 51 3.33 8.45 -12.88
N ARG A 52 4.22 8.55 -11.88
CA ARG A 52 4.77 7.38 -11.17
C ARG A 52 3.67 6.54 -10.52
N THR A 53 2.69 7.21 -9.93
CA THR A 53 1.55 6.57 -9.27
C THR A 53 0.26 6.96 -9.97
N LEU A 54 -0.43 5.97 -10.56
CA LEU A 54 -1.74 6.16 -11.16
C LEU A 54 -2.83 5.87 -10.12
N ARG A 55 -3.68 6.86 -9.84
CA ARG A 55 -4.82 6.72 -8.93
C ARG A 55 -6.08 6.41 -9.73
N ILE A 56 -6.77 5.34 -9.34
CA ILE A 56 -7.93 4.78 -10.03
C ILE A 56 -8.99 4.51 -8.99
N SER A 57 -10.20 5.04 -9.17
CA SER A 57 -11.35 4.65 -8.36
C SER A 57 -12.13 3.53 -9.03
N CYS A 58 -12.81 2.68 -8.25
CA CYS A 58 -13.80 1.73 -8.75
C CYS A 58 -15.04 2.49 -9.28
N SER A 59 -14.90 3.09 -10.46
CA SER A 59 -15.90 3.88 -11.17
C SER A 59 -15.65 3.80 -12.68
N THR A 60 -16.67 4.12 -13.48
CA THR A 60 -16.55 4.12 -14.95
C THR A 60 -15.44 5.07 -15.43
N SER A 61 -15.35 6.28 -14.87
CA SER A 61 -14.31 7.25 -15.24
C SER A 61 -12.93 6.81 -14.78
N GLY A 62 -12.80 6.22 -13.58
CA GLY A 62 -11.55 5.66 -13.09
C GLY A 62 -11.03 4.53 -14.00
N LEU A 63 -11.89 3.58 -14.34
CA LEU A 63 -11.53 2.45 -15.21
C LEU A 63 -11.22 2.89 -16.66
N ASN A 64 -11.94 3.88 -17.19
CA ASN A 64 -11.59 4.45 -18.50
C ASN A 64 -10.22 5.15 -18.47
N CYS A 65 -9.93 5.92 -17.40
CA CYS A 65 -8.62 6.54 -17.21
C CYS A 65 -7.48 5.52 -17.17
N LEU A 66 -7.71 4.36 -16.53
CA LEU A 66 -6.77 3.24 -16.52
C LEU A 66 -6.48 2.73 -17.95
N VAL A 67 -7.53 2.48 -18.74
CA VAL A 67 -7.39 2.00 -20.13
C VAL A 67 -6.70 3.05 -21.00
N GLU A 68 -7.08 4.32 -20.89
CA GLU A 68 -6.42 5.38 -21.65
C GLU A 68 -4.94 5.53 -21.27
N ALA A 69 -4.63 5.52 -19.96
CA ALA A 69 -3.27 5.64 -19.46
C ALA A 69 -2.38 4.48 -19.93
N SER A 70 -2.93 3.27 -20.03
CA SER A 70 -2.20 2.06 -20.45
C SER A 70 -1.80 2.08 -21.94
N HIS A 71 -2.53 2.86 -22.76
CA HIS A 71 -2.23 3.08 -24.17
C HIS A 71 -1.50 4.40 -24.46
N CYS A 72 -1.28 5.24 -23.44
CA CYS A 72 -0.62 6.53 -23.59
C CYS A 72 0.90 6.43 -23.40
N SER A 73 1.62 7.47 -23.85
CA SER A 73 3.08 7.61 -23.66
C SER A 73 3.52 7.72 -22.20
N ILE A 74 2.58 7.73 -21.26
CA ILE A 74 2.86 7.75 -19.82
C ILE A 74 3.02 6.36 -19.21
N ALA A 75 2.53 5.30 -19.88
CA ALA A 75 2.54 3.94 -19.35
C ALA A 75 3.91 3.45 -18.85
N PRO A 76 5.04 3.75 -19.53
CA PRO A 76 6.38 3.34 -19.05
C PRO A 76 6.78 3.97 -17.71
N TYR A 77 6.19 5.10 -17.34
CA TYR A 77 6.48 5.81 -16.10
C TYR A 77 5.65 5.33 -14.91
N VAL A 78 4.55 4.62 -15.15
CA VAL A 78 3.68 4.10 -14.10
C VAL A 78 4.40 2.95 -13.38
N LYS A 79 4.72 3.18 -12.10
CA LYS A 79 5.37 2.21 -11.19
C LYS A 79 4.41 1.68 -10.15
N ALA A 80 3.43 2.49 -9.76
CA ALA A 80 2.42 2.13 -8.78
C ALA A 80 1.02 2.40 -9.30
N ILE A 81 0.09 1.50 -8.99
CA ILE A 81 -1.34 1.73 -9.16
C ILE A 81 -1.97 1.79 -7.77
N ARG A 82 -2.71 2.86 -7.50
CA ARG A 82 -3.56 3.01 -6.32
C ARG A 82 -5.00 2.84 -6.72
N TYR A 83 -5.59 1.70 -6.37
CA TYR A 83 -6.98 1.38 -6.62
C TYR A 83 -7.83 1.69 -5.39
N GLU A 84 -8.79 2.58 -5.54
CA GLU A 84 -9.63 3.10 -4.46
C GLU A 84 -11.05 2.54 -4.56
N ILE A 85 -11.47 1.92 -3.48
CA ILE A 85 -12.73 1.21 -3.35
C ILE A 85 -13.54 1.87 -2.24
N SER A 86 -14.72 2.36 -2.60
CA SER A 86 -15.71 2.84 -1.63
C SER A 86 -16.43 1.66 -0.99
N GLU A 87 -16.67 1.75 0.32
CA GLU A 87 -17.50 0.79 1.07
C GLU A 87 -18.98 0.81 0.64
N ARG A 88 -19.47 1.96 0.16
CA ARG A 88 -20.85 2.09 -0.31
C ARG A 88 -20.96 1.56 -1.73
N ILE A 89 -21.58 0.40 -1.87
CA ILE A 89 -21.96 -0.13 -3.17
C ILE A 89 -23.15 0.69 -3.70
N ASP A 90 -22.85 1.75 -4.44
CA ASP A 90 -23.88 2.47 -5.20
C ASP A 90 -24.29 1.66 -6.47
N PRO A 91 -25.41 2.01 -7.12
CA PRO A 91 -25.86 1.29 -8.32
C PRO A 91 -24.82 1.23 -9.44
N HIS A 92 -23.94 2.22 -9.56
CA HIS A 92 -22.88 2.23 -10.58
C HIS A 92 -21.77 1.24 -10.22
N GLN A 93 -21.41 1.11 -8.95
CA GLN A 93 -20.49 0.07 -8.51
C GLN A 93 -21.08 -1.34 -8.68
N GLN A 94 -22.37 -1.51 -8.39
CA GLN A 94 -23.06 -2.78 -8.67
C GLN A 94 -22.99 -3.14 -10.14
N GLU A 95 -23.25 -2.18 -11.03
CA GLU A 95 -23.18 -2.40 -12.48
C GLU A 95 -21.76 -2.80 -12.91
N ILE A 96 -20.73 -2.14 -12.39
CA ILE A 96 -19.32 -2.48 -12.67
C ILE A 96 -19.00 -3.92 -12.25
N ILE A 97 -19.42 -4.29 -11.03
CA ILE A 97 -19.19 -5.64 -10.48
C ILE A 97 -19.97 -6.69 -11.29
N GLN A 98 -21.25 -6.45 -11.58
CA GLN A 98 -22.10 -7.38 -12.33
C GLN A 98 -21.63 -7.56 -13.77
N SER A 99 -21.14 -6.49 -14.40
CA SER A 99 -20.60 -6.53 -15.77
C SER A 99 -19.14 -7.01 -15.83
N ASN A 100 -18.47 -7.24 -14.69
CA ASN A 100 -17.04 -7.53 -14.60
C ASN A 100 -16.17 -6.52 -15.38
N ARG A 101 -16.61 -5.26 -15.43
CA ARG A 101 -15.91 -4.20 -16.16
C ARG A 101 -14.57 -3.88 -15.50
N ASP A 102 -14.53 -3.89 -14.18
CA ASP A 102 -13.30 -3.73 -13.40
C ASP A 102 -12.27 -4.80 -13.75
N LEU A 103 -12.68 -6.08 -13.71
CA LEU A 103 -11.85 -7.22 -14.07
C LEU A 103 -11.31 -7.09 -15.49
N THR A 104 -12.18 -6.80 -16.46
CA THR A 104 -11.77 -6.66 -17.87
C THR A 104 -10.78 -5.52 -18.05
N SER A 105 -11.04 -4.36 -17.45
CA SER A 105 -10.19 -3.17 -17.57
C SER A 105 -8.82 -3.38 -16.91
N LEU A 106 -8.79 -4.00 -15.73
CA LEU A 106 -7.55 -4.30 -15.01
C LEU A 106 -6.71 -5.36 -15.73
N CYS A 107 -7.32 -6.49 -16.13
CA CYS A 107 -6.61 -7.56 -16.83
C CYS A 107 -6.01 -7.13 -18.17
N THR A 108 -6.65 -6.19 -18.87
CA THR A 108 -6.16 -5.68 -20.16
C THR A 108 -5.11 -4.57 -20.00
N SER A 109 -5.21 -3.76 -18.94
CA SER A 109 -4.36 -2.59 -18.76
C SER A 109 -3.07 -2.87 -17.98
N LEU A 110 -3.12 -3.67 -16.91
CA LEU A 110 -1.95 -3.96 -16.06
C LEU A 110 -0.73 -4.50 -16.84
N PRO A 111 -0.90 -5.44 -17.79
CA PRO A 111 0.21 -5.92 -18.63
C PRO A 111 0.95 -4.83 -19.41
N LEU A 112 0.30 -3.70 -19.72
CA LEU A 112 0.86 -2.63 -20.54
C LEU A 112 1.73 -1.66 -19.73
N PHE A 113 1.59 -1.65 -18.40
CA PHE A 113 2.48 -0.91 -17.52
C PHE A 113 3.73 -1.75 -17.22
N THR A 114 4.65 -1.82 -18.17
CA THR A 114 5.86 -2.67 -18.09
C THR A 114 6.76 -2.34 -16.90
N GLY A 115 6.62 -1.15 -16.32
CA GLY A 115 7.35 -0.69 -15.15
C GLY A 115 6.65 -0.94 -13.81
N LEU A 116 5.41 -1.41 -13.81
CA LEU A 116 4.58 -1.56 -12.61
C LEU A 116 5.19 -2.58 -11.65
N ASP A 117 5.39 -2.16 -10.40
CA ASP A 117 5.92 -3.00 -9.33
C ASP A 117 5.11 -2.91 -8.03
N THR A 118 4.22 -1.92 -7.92
CA THR A 118 3.49 -1.63 -6.69
C THR A 118 1.99 -1.58 -6.93
N ILE A 119 1.22 -2.27 -6.09
CA ILE A 119 -0.24 -2.18 -6.05
C ILE A 119 -0.68 -1.71 -4.68
N GLN A 120 -1.51 -0.67 -4.64
CA GLN A 120 -2.15 -0.19 -3.43
C GLN A 120 -3.66 -0.41 -3.54
N LEU A 121 -4.22 -1.21 -2.64
CA LEU A 121 -5.66 -1.40 -2.48
C LEU A 121 -6.13 -0.54 -1.32
N CYS A 122 -6.91 0.49 -1.62
CA CYS A 122 -7.38 1.46 -0.64
C CYS A 122 -8.89 1.36 -0.48
N PHE A 123 -9.29 0.70 0.59
CA PHE A 123 -10.68 0.55 0.98
C PHE A 123 -11.05 1.72 1.89
N SER A 124 -11.84 2.66 1.38
CA SER A 124 -12.27 3.81 2.15
C SER A 124 -13.61 3.50 2.81
N SER A 125 -13.65 3.60 4.14
CA SER A 125 -14.91 3.75 4.86
C SER A 125 -15.45 5.16 4.70
N TYR A 126 -16.76 5.32 4.78
CA TYR A 126 -17.43 6.63 4.73
C TYR A 126 -17.31 7.40 6.05
N PHE A 127 -16.93 6.72 7.14
CA PHE A 127 -16.74 7.37 8.41
C PHE A 127 -15.48 8.25 8.38
N LYS A 128 -15.57 9.36 9.10
CA LYS A 128 -14.43 10.19 9.43
C LYS A 128 -14.01 9.83 10.86
N PRO A 129 -12.72 10.03 11.21
CA PRO A 129 -12.29 9.94 12.59
C PRO A 129 -13.23 10.76 13.50
N PRO A 130 -13.67 10.23 14.66
CA PRO A 130 -13.15 9.05 15.34
C PRO A 130 -14.02 7.78 15.18
N PHE A 131 -14.92 7.67 14.20
CA PHE A 131 -15.88 6.55 14.11
C PHE A 131 -15.46 5.42 13.18
N ASP A 132 -14.30 5.52 12.54
CA ASP A 132 -13.80 4.55 11.55
C ASP A 132 -13.68 3.13 12.15
N TRP A 133 -13.39 3.05 13.46
CA TRP A 133 -13.27 1.79 14.17
C TRP A 133 -14.57 0.98 14.32
N CYS A 134 -15.74 1.62 14.22
CA CYS A 134 -17.01 0.90 14.27
C CYS A 134 -17.53 0.51 12.87
N ALA A 135 -16.82 0.88 11.80
CA ALA A 135 -17.15 0.51 10.42
C ALA A 135 -17.28 -1.02 10.26
N GLU A 136 -16.32 -1.81 10.81
CA GLU A 136 -16.34 -3.29 10.77
C GLU A 136 -17.66 -3.89 11.29
N ARG A 137 -18.29 -3.22 12.25
CA ARG A 137 -19.49 -3.69 12.96
C ARG A 137 -20.79 -3.11 12.43
N MET A 138 -20.77 -2.03 11.66
CA MET A 138 -21.97 -1.32 11.23
C MET A 138 -22.29 -1.48 9.74
N LEU A 139 -21.32 -1.86 8.90
CA LEU A 139 -21.48 -1.84 7.45
C LEU A 139 -21.27 -3.24 6.83
N LEU A 140 -22.39 -3.87 6.43
CA LEU A 140 -22.43 -5.20 5.82
C LEU A 140 -21.90 -5.22 4.38
N ASP A 141 -21.96 -4.08 3.67
CA ASP A 141 -21.64 -4.00 2.24
C ASP A 141 -20.14 -4.13 1.96
N GLY A 142 -19.28 -3.57 2.83
CA GLY A 142 -17.83 -3.75 2.76
C GLY A 142 -17.40 -5.20 2.96
N GLN A 143 -18.09 -5.92 3.86
CA GLN A 143 -17.85 -7.36 4.09
C GLN A 143 -18.15 -8.21 2.85
N LEU A 144 -19.09 -7.79 2.00
CA LEU A 144 -19.49 -8.53 0.80
C LEU A 144 -18.68 -8.16 -0.44
N SER A 145 -18.30 -6.89 -0.60
CA SER A 145 -17.68 -6.38 -1.84
C SER A 145 -16.14 -6.35 -1.82
N PHE A 146 -15.51 -6.04 -0.69
CA PHE A 146 -14.06 -5.88 -0.65
C PHE A 146 -13.30 -7.17 -1.00
N PRO A 147 -13.70 -8.36 -0.53
CA PRO A 147 -13.06 -9.61 -0.96
C PRO A 147 -13.07 -9.79 -2.49
N ARG A 148 -14.17 -9.42 -3.15
CA ARG A 148 -14.29 -9.47 -4.62
C ARG A 148 -13.28 -8.55 -5.30
N HIS A 149 -13.04 -7.35 -4.78
CA HIS A 149 -12.04 -6.45 -5.36
C HIS A 149 -10.61 -6.96 -5.18
N VAL A 150 -10.31 -7.65 -4.07
CA VAL A 150 -9.01 -8.32 -3.90
C VAL A 150 -8.86 -9.45 -4.92
N GLU A 151 -9.88 -10.28 -5.12
CA GLU A 151 -9.88 -11.33 -6.13
C GLU A 151 -9.69 -10.78 -7.55
N VAL A 152 -10.41 -9.71 -7.91
CA VAL A 152 -10.29 -9.05 -9.22
C VAL A 152 -8.87 -8.55 -9.44
N MET A 153 -8.30 -7.87 -8.43
CA MET A 153 -6.92 -7.38 -8.51
C MET A 153 -5.92 -8.53 -8.61
N ALA A 154 -6.06 -9.59 -7.80
CA ALA A 154 -5.21 -10.77 -7.86
C ALA A 154 -5.25 -11.42 -9.25
N THR A 155 -6.44 -11.57 -9.83
CA THR A 155 -6.63 -12.10 -11.19
C THR A 155 -5.91 -11.23 -12.22
N ALA A 156 -6.01 -9.90 -12.11
CA ALA A 156 -5.34 -8.99 -13.02
C ALA A 156 -3.81 -9.00 -12.86
N ILE A 157 -3.30 -9.16 -11.64
CA ILE A 157 -1.88 -9.34 -11.37
C ILE A 157 -1.37 -10.66 -11.96
N ALA A 158 -2.10 -11.77 -11.77
CA ALA A 158 -1.77 -13.05 -12.37
C ALA A 158 -1.76 -12.96 -13.92
N ALA A 159 -2.68 -12.21 -14.51
CA ALA A 159 -2.66 -11.91 -15.94
C ALA A 159 -1.42 -11.10 -16.35
N ALA A 160 -1.06 -10.05 -15.61
CA ALA A 160 0.11 -9.21 -15.87
C ALA A 160 1.43 -9.98 -15.76
N LYS A 161 1.52 -10.96 -14.85
CA LYS A 161 2.68 -11.86 -14.71
C LYS A 161 3.01 -12.62 -15.98
N LYS A 162 2.00 -13.01 -16.77
CA LYS A 162 2.21 -13.66 -18.09
C LYS A 162 2.97 -12.77 -19.07
N TYR A 163 2.93 -11.45 -18.85
CA TYR A 163 3.64 -10.43 -19.62
C TYR A 163 4.88 -9.90 -18.90
N ARG A 164 5.40 -10.66 -17.92
CA ARG A 164 6.63 -10.34 -17.14
C ARG A 164 6.52 -9.08 -16.27
N VAL A 165 5.30 -8.65 -15.96
CA VAL A 165 5.06 -7.61 -14.95
C VAL A 165 4.92 -8.28 -13.59
N ALA A 166 5.86 -8.01 -12.68
CA ALA A 166 5.91 -8.62 -11.35
C ALA A 166 5.65 -7.57 -10.28
N ILE A 167 4.61 -7.78 -9.47
CA ILE A 167 4.27 -6.91 -8.35
C ILE A 167 5.08 -7.33 -7.13
N ARG A 168 5.94 -6.43 -6.66
CA ARG A 168 6.86 -6.64 -5.55
C ARG A 168 6.38 -5.98 -4.26
N THR A 169 5.58 -4.94 -4.36
CA THR A 169 5.05 -4.22 -3.21
C THR A 169 3.53 -4.24 -3.24
N LEU A 170 2.93 -4.77 -2.18
CA LEU A 170 1.49 -4.81 -1.97
C LEU A 170 1.15 -3.96 -0.75
N ILE A 171 0.31 -2.95 -0.94
CA ILE A 171 -0.17 -2.08 0.13
C ILE A 171 -1.67 -2.27 0.23
N ILE A 172 -2.17 -2.57 1.42
CA ILE A 172 -3.60 -2.72 1.67
C ILE A 172 -3.98 -1.81 2.83
N SER A 173 -4.98 -0.96 2.63
CA SER A 173 -5.46 -0.03 3.64
C SER A 173 -6.97 -0.10 3.82
N GLY A 174 -7.47 -0.14 5.06
CA GLY A 174 -8.90 -0.11 5.39
C GLY A 174 -9.65 -1.42 5.14
N PHE A 175 -8.97 -2.57 5.14
CA PHE A 175 -9.59 -3.88 4.90
C PHE A 175 -10.02 -4.56 6.20
N TYR A 176 -11.33 -4.51 6.48
CA TYR A 176 -11.96 -5.12 7.66
C TYR A 176 -12.61 -6.52 7.49
N PRO A 177 -13.00 -7.00 6.28
CA PRO A 177 -13.64 -8.31 6.17
C PRO A 177 -12.75 -9.44 6.70
N ARG A 178 -13.29 -10.27 7.59
CA ARG A 178 -12.57 -11.40 8.21
C ARG A 178 -12.22 -12.52 7.24
N VAL A 179 -12.95 -12.60 6.13
CA VAL A 179 -12.80 -13.65 5.13
C VAL A 179 -12.47 -12.99 3.79
N LEU A 180 -11.30 -13.33 3.26
CA LEU A 180 -10.85 -12.89 1.93
C LEU A 180 -11.35 -13.78 0.80
N CYS A 181 -11.50 -15.07 1.05
CA CYS A 181 -12.01 -16.00 0.06
C CYS A 181 -12.67 -17.19 0.74
N HIS A 182 -13.73 -17.70 0.11
CA HIS A 182 -14.44 -18.90 0.55
C HIS A 182 -14.10 -20.13 -0.30
N SER A 183 -13.41 -19.94 -1.43
CA SER A 183 -13.13 -20.97 -2.43
C SER A 183 -11.62 -21.18 -2.61
N ARG A 184 -11.21 -22.44 -2.66
CA ARG A 184 -9.83 -22.86 -2.93
C ARG A 184 -9.29 -22.28 -4.25
N LEU A 185 -10.14 -22.19 -5.29
CA LEU A 185 -9.74 -21.64 -6.58
C LEU A 185 -9.31 -20.16 -6.46
N VAL A 186 -10.04 -19.38 -5.66
CA VAL A 186 -9.70 -17.97 -5.42
C VAL A 186 -8.42 -17.88 -4.60
N THR A 187 -8.23 -18.76 -3.62
CA THR A 187 -6.99 -18.85 -2.85
C THR A 187 -5.79 -19.14 -3.75
N ASP A 188 -5.92 -20.07 -4.69
CA ASP A 188 -4.84 -20.44 -5.62
C ASP A 188 -4.47 -19.25 -6.53
N ILE A 189 -5.46 -18.50 -7.02
CA ILE A 189 -5.23 -17.27 -7.81
C ILE A 189 -4.51 -16.21 -6.98
N ILE A 190 -4.93 -15.98 -5.74
CA ILE A 190 -4.30 -15.01 -4.84
C ILE A 190 -2.84 -15.41 -4.55
N ASN A 191 -2.59 -16.70 -4.29
CA ASN A 191 -1.26 -17.23 -4.06
C ASN A 191 -0.34 -17.05 -5.27
N GLU A 192 -0.85 -17.36 -6.47
CA GLU A 192 -0.11 -17.13 -7.72
C GLU A 192 0.17 -15.64 -7.92
N ALA A 193 -0.84 -14.78 -7.75
CA ALA A 193 -0.74 -13.35 -7.96
C ALA A 193 0.31 -12.70 -7.05
N PHE A 194 0.31 -13.06 -5.77
CA PHE A 194 1.16 -12.42 -4.76
C PHE A 194 2.49 -13.16 -4.50
N SER A 195 2.82 -14.19 -5.28
CA SER A 195 4.04 -14.98 -5.06
C SER A 195 5.35 -14.19 -5.21
N ASP A 196 5.32 -13.04 -5.89
CA ASP A 196 6.49 -12.18 -6.12
C ASP A 196 6.56 -10.98 -5.15
N VAL A 197 5.58 -10.87 -4.24
CA VAL A 197 5.52 -9.80 -3.25
C VAL A 197 6.66 -9.97 -2.26
N LYS A 198 7.49 -8.94 -2.19
CA LYS A 198 8.63 -8.80 -1.27
C LYS A 198 8.33 -7.85 -0.12
N GLU A 199 7.41 -6.92 -0.33
CA GLU A 199 7.00 -5.94 0.65
C GLU A 199 5.48 -5.93 0.79
N LEU A 200 5.01 -6.20 2.00
CA LEU A 200 3.61 -6.09 2.36
C LEU A 200 3.46 -4.95 3.37
N GLN A 201 2.59 -3.99 3.07
CA GLN A 201 2.20 -2.94 4.01
C GLN A 201 0.70 -3.04 4.31
N LEU A 202 0.36 -3.15 5.58
CA LEU A 202 -1.02 -3.23 6.05
C LEU A 202 -1.34 -2.04 6.94
N HIS A 203 -2.21 -1.17 6.46
CA HIS A 203 -2.64 0.02 7.20
C HIS A 203 -4.09 -0.16 7.61
N ASP A 204 -4.39 -0.15 8.91
CA ASP A 204 -5.78 -0.23 9.40
C ASP A 204 -6.59 -1.38 8.75
N SER A 205 -6.00 -2.58 8.74
CA SER A 205 -6.54 -3.75 8.03
C SER A 205 -6.52 -5.02 8.89
N PRO A 206 -7.21 -5.05 10.05
CA PRO A 206 -7.02 -6.05 11.10
C PRO A 206 -7.26 -7.51 10.70
N ALA A 207 -8.07 -7.73 9.68
CA ALA A 207 -8.52 -9.06 9.31
C ALA A 207 -7.57 -9.81 8.36
N ILE A 208 -6.80 -9.08 7.54
CA ILE A 208 -6.04 -9.68 6.43
C ILE A 208 -4.82 -10.48 6.88
N LEU A 209 -4.32 -10.20 8.09
CA LEU A 209 -3.15 -10.89 8.63
C LEU A 209 -3.40 -12.39 8.79
N ASN A 210 -4.61 -12.78 9.22
CA ASN A 210 -5.00 -14.18 9.39
C ASN A 210 -5.01 -14.95 8.05
N PHE A 211 -5.31 -14.26 6.96
CA PHE A 211 -5.28 -14.88 5.63
C PHE A 211 -3.84 -15.19 5.21
N PHE A 212 -2.93 -14.22 5.36
CA PHE A 212 -1.53 -14.44 4.99
C PHE A 212 -0.77 -15.37 5.96
N GLU A 213 -1.28 -15.60 7.17
CA GLU A 213 -0.82 -16.70 8.01
C GLU A 213 -1.06 -18.07 7.34
N GLN A 214 -2.24 -18.26 6.75
CA GLN A 214 -2.65 -19.51 6.10
C GLN A 214 -2.16 -19.62 4.66
N CYS A 215 -1.90 -18.48 4.02
CA CYS A 215 -1.45 -18.34 2.64
C CYS A 215 -0.14 -17.53 2.61
N PRO A 216 1.01 -18.15 2.98
CA PRO A 216 2.26 -17.41 3.14
C PRO A 216 2.76 -16.84 1.81
N LEU A 217 3.32 -15.63 1.89
CA LEU A 217 3.97 -14.95 0.79
C LEU A 217 5.43 -15.44 0.68
N PRO A 218 5.80 -16.20 -0.38
CA PRO A 218 7.04 -16.97 -0.41
C PRO A 218 8.31 -16.11 -0.60
N GLN A 219 8.17 -14.83 -0.97
CA GLN A 219 9.29 -13.90 -1.15
C GLN A 219 9.24 -12.71 -0.19
N LEU A 220 8.35 -12.74 0.82
CA LEU A 220 8.16 -11.61 1.72
C LEU A 220 9.41 -11.34 2.55
N GLU A 221 10.05 -10.20 2.32
CA GLU A 221 11.26 -9.76 3.01
C GLU A 221 10.96 -8.61 4.00
N ARG A 222 10.03 -7.73 3.63
CA ARG A 222 9.64 -6.55 4.42
C ARG A 222 8.16 -6.59 4.75
N PHE A 223 7.85 -6.45 6.04
CA PHE A 223 6.49 -6.32 6.50
C PHE A 223 6.32 -5.05 7.30
N GLU A 224 5.32 -4.27 6.93
CA GLU A 224 4.95 -3.03 7.60
C GLU A 224 3.49 -3.09 8.03
N ILE A 225 3.23 -2.63 9.25
CA ILE A 225 1.90 -2.52 9.79
C ILE A 225 1.72 -1.15 10.43
N GLY A 226 0.64 -0.46 10.06
CA GLY A 226 0.39 0.92 10.43
C GLY A 226 -1.05 1.17 10.89
N CYS A 227 -1.25 2.10 11.82
CA CYS A 227 -2.57 2.49 12.34
C CYS A 227 -3.44 1.28 12.70
N TYR A 228 -2.83 0.29 13.36
CA TYR A 228 -3.38 -1.06 13.46
C TYR A 228 -3.62 -1.47 14.90
N TRP A 229 -4.71 -2.19 15.13
CA TRP A 229 -5.05 -2.76 16.42
C TRP A 229 -4.50 -4.17 16.47
N MET A 230 -3.40 -4.35 17.20
CA MET A 230 -2.56 -5.52 17.08
C MET A 230 -2.86 -6.56 18.15
N SER A 231 -3.26 -7.75 17.71
CA SER A 231 -3.09 -8.96 18.50
C SER A 231 -1.66 -9.46 18.35
N VAL A 232 -0.88 -9.40 19.42
CA VAL A 232 0.52 -9.85 19.45
C VAL A 232 0.62 -11.30 18.99
N SER A 233 -0.32 -12.16 19.39
CA SER A 233 -0.33 -13.57 18.99
C SER A 233 -0.59 -13.77 17.50
N HIS A 234 -1.36 -12.88 16.85
CA HIS A 234 -1.56 -12.94 15.40
C HIS A 234 -0.32 -12.49 14.64
N LEU A 235 0.33 -11.42 15.12
CA LEU A 235 1.60 -10.98 14.57
C LEU A 235 2.66 -12.06 14.71
N GLU A 236 2.80 -12.68 15.88
CA GLU A 236 3.72 -13.80 16.12
C GLU A 236 3.50 -14.91 15.10
N ARG A 237 2.26 -15.42 14.99
CA ARG A 237 1.93 -16.49 14.04
C ARG A 237 2.27 -16.12 12.60
N PHE A 238 1.97 -14.88 12.19
CA PHE A 238 2.33 -14.38 10.88
C PHE A 238 3.85 -14.35 10.65
N ILE A 239 4.63 -13.82 11.60
CA ILE A 239 6.10 -13.78 11.50
C ILE A 239 6.68 -15.20 11.41
N TYR A 240 6.19 -16.13 12.25
CA TYR A 240 6.63 -17.52 12.20
C TYR A 240 6.26 -18.22 10.88
N ALA A 241 5.09 -17.93 10.31
CA ALA A 241 4.70 -18.44 8.99
C ALA A 241 5.65 -17.97 7.87
N HIS A 242 6.30 -16.81 8.04
CA HIS A 242 7.24 -16.22 7.08
C HIS A 242 8.70 -16.27 7.55
N ALA A 243 9.02 -17.11 8.57
CA ALA A 243 10.30 -17.10 9.26
C ALA A 243 11.54 -17.27 8.37
N ARG A 244 11.37 -17.85 7.18
CA ARG A 244 12.46 -18.10 6.22
C ARG A 244 12.81 -16.90 5.34
N THR A 245 11.89 -15.96 5.18
CA THR A 245 12.01 -14.90 4.17
C THR A 245 11.97 -13.51 4.79
N ILE A 246 11.14 -13.32 5.82
CA ILE A 246 10.94 -12.01 6.45
C ILE A 246 12.21 -11.60 7.20
N LYS A 247 12.63 -10.36 7.00
CA LYS A 247 13.84 -9.79 7.60
C LYS A 247 13.59 -8.46 8.28
N PHE A 248 12.62 -7.69 7.78
CA PHE A 248 12.34 -6.35 8.26
C PHE A 248 10.89 -6.28 8.75
N LEU A 249 10.71 -5.83 9.98
CA LEU A 249 9.41 -5.49 10.55
C LEU A 249 9.37 -3.98 10.86
N HIS A 250 8.36 -3.30 10.34
CA HIS A 250 8.07 -1.92 10.69
C HIS A 250 6.69 -1.78 11.33
N LEU A 251 6.62 -1.03 12.43
CA LEU A 251 5.42 -0.78 13.21
C LEU A 251 5.17 0.73 13.30
N GLU A 252 4.02 1.19 12.82
CA GLU A 252 3.62 2.61 12.83
C GLU A 252 2.31 2.78 13.60
N ASP A 253 2.27 3.65 14.61
CA ASP A 253 1.04 4.02 15.34
C ASP A 253 0.22 2.81 15.83
N ILE A 254 0.87 1.87 16.53
CA ILE A 254 0.26 0.61 16.97
C ILE A 254 -0.58 0.75 18.24
N TRP A 255 -1.77 0.18 18.19
CA TRP A 255 -2.67 0.04 19.34
C TRP A 255 -2.62 -1.42 19.82
N LEU A 256 -2.28 -1.64 21.10
CA LEU A 256 -2.26 -2.99 21.68
C LEU A 256 -3.60 -3.30 22.35
N PHE A 257 -4.16 -4.49 22.07
CA PHE A 257 -5.27 -5.02 22.84
C PHE A 257 -4.79 -5.55 24.19
N ARG A 258 -5.36 -5.05 25.30
CA ARG A 258 -5.30 -5.74 26.59
C ARG A 258 -6.68 -6.26 26.93
N GLU A 259 -6.82 -7.59 26.89
CA GLU A 259 -7.94 -8.26 27.54
C GLU A 259 -7.68 -8.27 29.05
N ASN A 260 -8.46 -7.49 29.80
CA ASN A 260 -8.49 -7.63 31.25
C ASN A 260 -9.09 -9.00 31.58
N ARG A 261 -8.39 -9.78 32.41
CA ARG A 261 -8.80 -11.15 32.83
C ARG A 261 -10.17 -11.23 33.52
N GLU A 262 -10.78 -10.09 33.85
CA GLU A 262 -12.14 -9.98 34.40
C GLU A 262 -13.24 -9.90 33.31
N GLY A 263 -12.89 -10.18 32.05
CA GLY A 263 -13.76 -10.92 31.16
C GLY A 263 -14.76 -10.15 30.31
N ASN A 264 -14.85 -8.81 30.35
CA ASN A 264 -15.80 -8.09 29.47
C ASN A 264 -15.39 -6.68 29.00
N ILE A 265 -14.22 -6.15 29.37
CA ILE A 265 -13.77 -4.82 28.93
C ILE A 265 -12.50 -4.96 28.10
N LEU A 266 -12.63 -4.70 26.80
CA LEU A 266 -11.50 -4.50 25.89
C LEU A 266 -10.97 -3.09 26.10
N ASN A 267 -9.80 -2.98 26.73
CA ASN A 267 -9.09 -1.71 26.81
C ASN A 267 -8.13 -1.59 25.62
N LEU A 268 -8.40 -0.60 24.77
CA LEU A 268 -7.52 -0.18 23.69
C LEU A 268 -6.70 1.00 24.18
N THR A 269 -5.39 0.84 24.19
CA THR A 269 -4.46 1.93 24.51
C THR A 269 -3.45 2.02 23.39
N LEU A 270 -3.19 3.25 22.92
CA LEU A 270 -2.06 3.51 22.04
C LEU A 270 -0.81 3.04 22.79
N ALA A 271 -0.09 2.11 22.20
CA ALA A 271 1.04 1.52 22.87
C ALA A 271 2.25 2.45 22.71
N ASP A 272 2.88 2.78 23.83
CA ASP A 272 4.20 3.38 23.75
C ASP A 272 5.23 2.35 23.25
N THR A 273 6.37 2.83 22.78
CA THR A 273 7.45 1.98 22.26
C THR A 273 7.87 0.90 23.26
N LYS A 274 7.90 1.20 24.57
CA LYS A 274 8.30 0.22 25.58
C LYS A 274 7.30 -0.93 25.67
N MET A 275 6.00 -0.63 25.69
CA MET A 275 4.94 -1.63 25.70
C MET A 275 4.96 -2.52 24.46
N ILE A 276 5.24 -1.94 23.29
CA ILE A 276 5.41 -2.70 22.04
C ILE A 276 6.60 -3.66 22.18
N LEU A 277 7.76 -3.18 22.63
CA LEU A 277 8.96 -4.00 22.75
C LEU A 277 8.83 -5.13 23.78
N ASP A 278 8.18 -4.87 24.91
CA ASP A 278 7.90 -5.88 25.94
C ASP A 278 6.97 -6.97 25.39
N SER A 279 5.97 -6.56 24.61
CA SER A 279 5.00 -7.47 23.98
C SER A 279 5.62 -8.32 22.87
N LEU A 280 6.63 -7.82 22.16
CA LEU A 280 7.28 -8.52 21.04
C LEU A 280 8.52 -9.33 21.44
N THR A 281 8.70 -9.62 22.74
CA THR A 281 9.83 -10.37 23.28
C THR A 281 10.12 -11.65 22.47
N ASN A 282 9.09 -12.46 22.18
CA ASN A 282 9.30 -13.72 21.46
C ASN A 282 9.78 -13.49 20.01
N ILE A 283 9.20 -12.51 19.31
CA ILE A 283 9.61 -12.17 17.94
C ILE A 283 11.05 -11.64 17.94
N ARG A 284 11.37 -10.73 18.86
CA ARG A 284 12.70 -10.11 18.97
C ARG A 284 13.81 -11.12 19.22
N TYR A 285 13.55 -12.13 20.06
CA TYR A 285 14.53 -13.17 20.39
C TYR A 285 14.41 -14.44 19.55
N SER A 286 13.54 -14.47 18.53
CA SER A 286 13.34 -15.64 17.66
C SER A 286 14.51 -15.90 16.70
N GLY A 287 15.35 -14.89 16.43
CA GLY A 287 16.39 -14.95 15.39
C GLY A 287 15.85 -14.85 13.96
N ILE A 288 14.57 -14.55 13.77
CA ILE A 288 13.93 -14.42 12.44
C ILE A 288 14.26 -13.07 11.80
N LEU A 289 14.06 -11.99 12.54
CA LEU A 289 14.20 -10.63 12.01
C LEU A 289 15.67 -10.20 12.00
N SER A 290 16.05 -9.43 10.99
CA SER A 290 17.32 -8.68 10.94
C SER A 290 17.13 -7.24 11.41
N GLU A 291 15.93 -6.68 11.28
CA GLU A 291 15.64 -5.31 11.70
C GLU A 291 14.19 -5.16 12.18
N LEU A 292 14.02 -4.45 13.29
CA LEU A 292 12.75 -3.96 13.81
C LEU A 292 12.81 -2.44 13.92
N THR A 293 11.78 -1.76 13.39
CA THR A 293 11.64 -0.30 13.52
C THR A 293 10.25 0.08 14.00
N ILE A 294 10.17 1.13 14.80
CA ILE A 294 8.92 1.65 15.38
C ILE A 294 8.86 3.16 15.18
N ASN A 295 7.71 3.63 14.69
CA ASN A 295 7.30 5.02 14.48
C ASN A 295 8.31 5.89 13.73
N ARG A 296 7.97 6.30 12.50
CA ARG A 296 8.79 7.22 11.72
C ARG A 296 8.67 8.64 12.25
N LYS A 297 9.81 9.31 12.38
CA LYS A 297 9.91 10.74 12.69
C LYS A 297 9.95 11.56 11.41
N ILE A 298 9.60 12.84 11.54
CA ILE A 298 9.56 13.81 10.43
C ILE A 298 10.93 13.97 9.74
N ASP A 299 12.02 13.78 10.47
CA ASP A 299 13.40 13.84 9.95
C ASP A 299 13.84 12.56 9.21
N GLY A 300 12.97 11.55 9.11
CA GLY A 300 13.26 10.26 8.50
C GLY A 300 13.96 9.26 9.43
N CYS A 301 14.22 9.63 10.69
CA CYS A 301 14.67 8.70 11.72
C CYS A 301 13.49 7.89 12.28
N TYR A 302 13.78 6.88 13.09
CA TYR A 302 12.77 6.12 13.82
C TYR A 302 12.77 6.51 15.31
N GLU A 303 11.63 6.37 15.98
CA GLU A 303 11.57 6.40 17.44
C GLU A 303 12.43 5.29 18.02
N MET A 304 12.35 4.10 17.42
CA MET A 304 13.18 2.98 17.76
C MET A 304 13.61 2.22 16.51
N LYS A 305 14.87 1.81 16.49
CA LYS A 305 15.47 0.94 15.49
C LYS A 305 16.37 -0.06 16.20
N GLU A 306 16.11 -1.35 16.02
CA GLU A 306 16.95 -2.45 16.51
C GLU A 306 17.34 -3.33 15.34
N SER A 307 18.63 -3.61 15.25
CA SER A 307 19.20 -4.53 14.27
C SER A 307 19.68 -5.76 15.00
N PHE A 308 19.30 -6.93 14.48
CA PHE A 308 19.67 -8.23 15.03
C PHE A 308 20.80 -8.81 14.18
N ALA A 309 21.73 -9.52 14.84
CA ALA A 309 22.90 -10.14 14.22
C ALA A 309 22.58 -11.53 13.66
#